data_AF-B5X9Q9-F1
#
_entry.id   AF-B5X9Q9-F1
#
_cell.length_a   1.000
_cell.length_b   1.000
_cell.length_c   1.000
_cell.angle_alpha   90.00
_cell.angle_beta   90.00
_cell.angle_gamma   90.00
#
_symmetry.space_group_name_H-M   'P 1'
#
loop_
_entity.id
_entity.type
_entity.pdbx_description
1 polymer ?
#
loop_
_entity_poly.entity_id
_entity_poly.type
_entity_poly.pdbx_seq_one_letter_code
_entity_poly.pdbx_strand_id
1 'polypeptide(L)'
;MSGKTTGYFLRRSLWPCNLLGPLHMRRISANASRRCSSSEPTKQANSVKRSQFIPAAESKHDWVGPPHRLSNLRPIIYHIPENETELEKQLRTLRQETEDWNHAFWTNQNITFNKEKDAFVLSQLKEKGLTERDEKG
;
A
#
# COMPACT_ATOMS: atom_id res chain seq x y z
N MET A 1 -57.12 -0.70 -12.95
CA MET A 1 -55.92 -0.79 -13.80
C MET A 1 -54.72 -0.96 -12.88
N SER A 2 -54.28 -2.19 -12.65
CA SER A 2 -53.21 -2.52 -11.70
C SER A 2 -51.91 -2.75 -12.47
N GLY A 3 -50.95 -1.84 -12.33
CA GLY A 3 -49.63 -1.93 -12.97
C GLY A 3 -48.71 -2.80 -12.13
N LYS A 4 -48.26 -3.93 -12.68
CA LYS A 4 -47.21 -4.76 -12.07
C LYS A 4 -45.85 -4.18 -12.45
N THR A 5 -45.08 -3.75 -11.45
CA THR A 5 -43.70 -3.29 -11.64
C THR A 5 -42.77 -4.51 -11.55
N THR A 6 -42.17 -4.89 -12.66
CA THR A 6 -41.13 -5.93 -12.75
C THR A 6 -39.81 -5.37 -12.25
N GLY A 7 -39.35 -5.83 -11.08
CA GLY A 7 -38.02 -5.51 -10.56
C GLY A 7 -36.95 -6.37 -11.23
N TYR A 8 -35.97 -5.73 -11.87
CA TYR A 8 -34.78 -6.41 -12.39
C TYR A 8 -33.76 -6.60 -11.27
N PHE A 9 -33.55 -7.84 -10.86
CA PHE A 9 -32.47 -8.23 -9.95
C PHE A 9 -31.13 -8.22 -10.69
N LEU A 10 -30.25 -7.25 -10.41
CA LEU A 10 -28.84 -7.33 -10.79
C LEU A 10 -28.16 -8.42 -9.93
N ARG A 11 -27.92 -9.58 -10.54
CA ARG A 11 -27.06 -10.61 -9.95
C ARG A 11 -25.61 -10.14 -10.03
N ARG A 12 -25.02 -9.80 -8.88
CA ARG A 12 -23.56 -9.69 -8.71
C ARG A 12 -22.94 -11.06 -9.01
N SER A 13 -22.16 -11.15 -10.07
CA SER A 13 -21.37 -12.33 -10.41
C SER A 13 -20.23 -12.48 -9.39
N LEU A 14 -20.29 -13.54 -8.59
CA LEU A 14 -19.15 -14.05 -7.83
C LEU A 14 -18.28 -14.84 -8.81
N TRP A 15 -17.06 -14.38 -9.05
CA TRP A 15 -16.08 -15.12 -9.85
C TRP A 15 -15.48 -16.24 -8.99
N PRO A 16 -15.58 -17.52 -9.37
CA PRO A 16 -14.91 -18.58 -8.63
C PRO A 16 -13.47 -18.73 -9.14
N CYS A 17 -12.51 -18.43 -8.26
CA CYS A 17 -11.13 -18.88 -8.42
C CYS A 17 -11.06 -20.36 -8.03
N ASN A 18 -11.00 -21.25 -9.03
CA ASN A 18 -10.57 -22.63 -8.83
C ASN A 18 -9.61 -22.98 -9.96
N LEU A 19 -8.32 -23.09 -9.63
CA LEU A 19 -7.39 -24.16 -10.03
C LEU A 19 -5.97 -23.67 -9.74
N LEU A 20 -5.24 -24.34 -8.84
CA LEU A 20 -3.82 -24.70 -8.97
C LEU A 20 -3.43 -25.62 -7.80
N GLY A 21 -2.79 -26.74 -8.16
CA GLY A 21 -2.57 -27.93 -7.33
C GLY A 21 -1.55 -27.80 -6.18
N PRO A 22 -1.19 -28.92 -5.53
CA PRO A 22 -0.39 -28.94 -4.31
C PRO A 22 1.04 -28.46 -4.56
N LEU A 23 1.43 -27.39 -3.86
CA LEU A 23 2.79 -26.85 -3.89
C LEU A 23 3.74 -27.78 -3.14
N HIS A 24 4.68 -28.36 -3.89
CA HIS A 24 5.83 -29.11 -3.39
C HIS A 24 6.76 -28.18 -2.59
N MET A 25 6.83 -28.38 -1.27
CA MET A 25 7.70 -27.63 -0.36
C MET A 25 9.19 -27.93 -0.67
N ARG A 26 9.85 -27.03 -1.39
CA ARG A 26 11.32 -27.03 -1.51
C ARG A 26 11.92 -26.52 -0.20
N ARG A 27 12.76 -27.34 0.45
CA ARG A 27 13.62 -26.91 1.57
C ARG A 27 14.63 -25.90 1.05
N ILE A 28 14.48 -24.64 1.45
CA ILE A 28 15.51 -23.61 1.22
C ILE A 28 16.48 -23.68 2.41
N SER A 29 17.72 -24.07 2.13
CA SER A 29 18.84 -23.95 3.06
C SER A 29 19.09 -22.46 3.34
N ALA A 30 19.01 -22.07 4.61
CA ALA A 30 19.19 -20.70 5.03
C ALA A 30 20.68 -20.38 5.21
N ASN A 31 21.28 -19.72 4.23
CA ASN A 31 22.46 -18.89 4.45
C ASN A 31 22.27 -17.58 3.69
N ALA A 32 21.60 -16.63 4.35
CA ALA A 32 21.59 -15.24 3.94
C ALA A 32 21.78 -14.39 5.19
N SER A 33 23.02 -14.01 5.44
CA SER A 33 23.38 -12.99 6.43
C SER A 33 22.71 -11.67 6.05
N ARG A 34 21.48 -11.47 6.54
CA ARG A 34 20.85 -10.15 6.52
C ARG A 34 21.50 -9.31 7.61
N ARG A 35 22.49 -8.51 7.23
CA ARG A 35 22.92 -7.38 8.05
C ARG A 35 21.78 -6.37 8.06
N CYS A 36 20.95 -6.43 9.10
CA CYS A 36 19.99 -5.41 9.43
C CYS A 36 20.75 -4.35 10.23
N SER A 37 21.14 -3.24 9.59
CA SER A 37 21.62 -2.06 10.32
C SER A 37 20.40 -1.33 10.87
N SER A 38 19.99 -1.69 12.08
CA SER A 38 19.05 -0.90 12.87
C SER A 38 19.78 0.33 13.39
N SER A 39 19.49 1.50 12.80
CA SER A 39 19.73 2.75 13.50
C SER A 39 18.47 3.12 14.29
N GLU A 40 18.66 3.28 15.60
CA GLU A 40 17.73 3.83 16.60
C GLU A 40 16.88 5.03 16.08
N PRO A 41 15.61 5.19 16.51
CA PRO A 41 14.82 6.36 16.18
C PRO A 41 15.15 7.48 17.18
N THR A 42 16.23 8.22 16.95
CA THR A 42 16.42 9.51 17.62
C THR A 42 15.28 10.44 17.24
N LYS A 43 14.58 10.96 18.26
CA LYS A 43 13.62 12.06 18.16
C LYS A 43 14.32 13.33 17.66
N GLN A 44 14.53 13.42 16.36
CA GLN A 44 14.87 14.65 15.68
C GLN A 44 13.75 14.94 14.69
N ALA A 45 13.09 16.07 14.90
CA ALA A 45 12.21 16.69 13.92
C ALA A 45 13.05 17.16 12.71
N ASN A 46 13.65 16.21 12.00
CA ASN A 46 14.19 16.46 10.68
C ASN A 46 12.99 16.51 9.75
N SER A 47 12.58 17.73 9.42
CA SER A 47 11.83 17.98 8.20
C SER A 47 12.66 17.42 7.05
N VAL A 48 12.41 16.15 6.70
CA VAL A 48 12.95 15.54 5.50
C VAL A 48 12.44 16.43 4.39
N LYS A 49 13.29 17.34 3.91
CA LYS A 49 13.02 18.19 2.75
C LYS A 49 12.86 17.23 1.58
N ARG A 50 11.63 16.76 1.40
CA ARG A 50 11.20 16.00 0.24
C ARG A 50 11.53 16.91 -0.92
N SER A 51 12.44 16.49 -1.80
CA SER A 51 12.34 16.98 -3.17
C SER A 51 11.01 16.43 -3.67
N GLN A 52 9.92 17.17 -3.45
CA GLN A 52 8.70 17.01 -4.22
C GLN A 52 9.12 17.40 -5.63
N PHE A 53 9.66 16.42 -6.36
CA PHE A 53 9.80 16.53 -7.79
C PHE A 53 8.37 16.55 -8.30
N ILE A 54 7.92 17.75 -8.65
CA ILE A 54 6.65 17.97 -9.30
C ILE A 54 6.98 17.98 -10.80
N PRO A 55 6.35 17.11 -11.61
CA PRO A 55 6.54 17.16 -13.06
C PRO A 55 6.17 18.55 -13.58
N ALA A 56 6.81 18.99 -14.66
CA ALA A 56 6.44 20.23 -15.32
C ALA A 56 4.95 20.18 -15.72
N ALA A 57 4.25 21.30 -15.59
CA ALA A 57 2.82 21.39 -15.90
C ALA A 57 2.46 20.94 -17.33
N GLU A 58 3.42 21.07 -18.26
CA GLU A 58 3.30 20.69 -19.68
C GLU A 58 3.53 19.20 -19.97
N SER A 59 3.65 18.34 -18.95
CA SER A 59 3.87 16.90 -19.15
C SER A 59 2.64 16.23 -19.76
N LYS A 60 2.74 15.79 -21.02
CA LYS A 60 1.66 15.07 -21.74
C LYS A 60 1.30 13.68 -21.18
N HIS A 61 2.06 13.16 -20.22
CA HIS A 61 1.89 11.81 -19.69
C HIS A 61 1.70 11.82 -18.18
N ASP A 62 1.03 10.79 -17.67
CA ASP A 62 0.88 10.54 -16.25
C ASP A 62 2.26 10.35 -15.60
N TRP A 63 2.43 10.95 -14.43
CA TRP A 63 3.68 10.88 -13.70
C TRP A 63 3.55 9.95 -12.50
N VAL A 64 4.50 9.01 -12.37
CA VAL A 64 4.52 8.03 -11.28
C VAL A 64 5.69 8.31 -10.34
N GLY A 65 5.38 8.76 -9.14
CA GLY A 65 6.36 9.20 -8.15
C GLY A 65 7.12 8.07 -7.45
N PRO A 66 8.08 8.44 -6.58
CA PRO A 66 8.80 7.48 -5.74
C PRO A 66 7.85 6.80 -4.74
N PRO A 67 8.17 5.59 -4.25
CA PRO A 67 7.34 4.89 -3.27
C PRO A 67 7.07 5.72 -2.02
N HIS A 68 5.82 5.71 -1.56
CA HIS A 68 5.44 6.37 -0.32
C HIS A 68 5.95 5.57 0.89
N ARG A 69 6.50 6.26 1.89
CA ARG A 69 7.18 5.60 3.02
C ARG A 69 6.29 4.72 3.90
N LEU A 70 4.99 5.02 3.97
CA LEU A 70 4.06 4.30 4.85
C LEU A 70 3.26 3.24 4.09
N SER A 71 2.60 3.63 3.00
CA SER A 71 1.81 2.72 2.17
C SER A 71 2.63 1.88 1.19
N ASN A 72 3.89 2.23 0.93
CA ASN A 72 4.75 1.64 -0.12
C ASN A 72 4.21 1.81 -1.56
N LEU A 73 3.06 2.45 -1.75
CA LEU A 73 2.48 2.72 -3.06
C LEU A 73 3.15 3.93 -3.73
N ARG A 74 3.14 3.92 -5.07
CA ARG A 74 3.68 5.04 -5.86
C ARG A 74 2.55 6.04 -6.16
N PRO A 75 2.68 7.32 -5.76
CA PRO A 75 1.67 8.32 -6.07
C PRO A 75 1.66 8.59 -7.57
N ILE A 76 0.47 8.74 -8.15
CA ILE A 76 0.27 9.06 -9.56
C ILE A 76 -0.27 10.49 -9.65
N ILE A 77 0.34 11.31 -10.50
CA ILE A 77 -0.19 12.61 -10.90
C ILE A 77 -0.68 12.42 -12.33
N TYR A 78 -2.01 12.42 -12.50
CA TYR A 78 -2.62 12.29 -13.82
C TYR A 78 -2.41 13.56 -14.64
N HIS A 79 -2.07 13.37 -15.92
CA HIS A 79 -2.04 14.47 -16.88
C HIS A 79 -3.46 14.99 -17.13
N ILE A 80 -3.59 16.31 -17.20
CA ILE A 80 -4.84 16.99 -17.54
C ILE A 80 -4.66 17.59 -18.93
N PRO A 81 -5.32 17.05 -19.97
CA PRO A 81 -5.23 17.61 -21.31
C PRO A 81 -5.94 18.97 -21.38
N GLU A 82 -5.46 19.87 -22.25
CA GLU A 82 -6.05 21.21 -22.43
C GLU A 82 -7.53 21.17 -22.83
N ASN A 83 -7.91 20.19 -23.67
CA ASN A 83 -9.28 19.99 -24.16
C ASN A 83 -9.96 18.79 -23.50
N GLU A 84 -9.82 18.64 -22.18
CA GLU A 84 -10.44 17.55 -21.41
C GLU A 84 -11.97 17.56 -21.59
N THR A 85 -12.53 16.44 -22.05
CA THR A 85 -13.99 16.25 -22.08
C THR A 85 -14.52 15.98 -20.67
N GLU A 86 -15.80 16.29 -20.42
CA GLU A 86 -16.41 16.06 -19.11
C GLU A 86 -16.34 14.59 -18.67
N LEU A 87 -16.45 13.65 -19.62
CA LEU A 87 -16.33 12.22 -19.34
C LEU A 87 -14.90 11.82 -18.95
N GLU A 88 -13.88 12.37 -19.61
CA GLU A 88 -12.47 12.14 -19.26
C GLU A 88 -12.15 12.69 -17.86
N LYS A 89 -12.66 13.88 -17.54
CA LYS A 89 -12.54 14.48 -16.21
C LYS A 89 -13.17 13.61 -15.12
N GLN A 90 -14.37 13.09 -15.37
CA GLN A 90 -15.05 12.16 -14.46
C GLN A 90 -14.23 10.88 -14.26
N LEU A 91 -13.73 10.29 -15.34
CA LEU A 91 -12.88 9.10 -15.29
C LEU A 91 -11.60 9.37 -14.47
N ARG A 92 -10.91 10.48 -14.73
CA ARG A 92 -9.70 10.87 -14.00
C ARG A 92 -9.98 11.07 -12.51
N THR A 93 -11.10 11.70 -12.17
CA THR A 93 -11.50 11.94 -10.78
C THR A 93 -11.78 10.62 -10.05
N LEU A 94 -12.53 9.71 -10.66
CA LEU A 94 -12.79 8.38 -10.09
C LEU A 94 -11.50 7.56 -9.87
N ARG A 95 -10.54 7.66 -10.79
CA ARG A 95 -9.22 7.05 -10.62
C ARG A 95 -8.47 7.65 -9.44
N GLN A 96 -8.45 8.98 -9.32
CA GLN A 96 -7.80 9.66 -8.20
C GLN A 96 -8.42 9.25 -6.85
N GLU A 97 -9.76 9.24 -6.76
CA GLU A 97 -10.48 8.82 -5.57
C GLU A 97 -10.14 7.36 -5.18
N THR A 98 -10.04 6.49 -6.18
CA THR A 98 -9.65 5.09 -5.96
C THR A 98 -8.22 4.98 -5.44
N GLU A 99 -7.27 5.74 -6.02
CA GLU A 99 -5.88 5.74 -5.56
C GLU A 99 -5.72 6.34 -4.15
N ASP A 100 -6.46 7.41 -3.84
CA ASP A 100 -6.46 8.04 -2.52
C ASP A 100 -7.01 7.06 -1.46
N TRP A 101 -8.08 6.34 -1.79
CA TRP A 101 -8.62 5.28 -0.93
C TRP A 101 -7.62 4.12 -0.76
N ASN A 102 -7.00 3.64 -1.84
CA ASN A 102 -5.99 2.60 -1.84
C ASN A 102 -4.79 3.00 -0.96
N HIS A 103 -4.34 4.24 -1.09
CA HIS A 103 -3.27 4.83 -0.30
C HIS A 103 -3.61 4.86 1.19
N ALA A 104 -4.80 5.35 1.55
CA ALA A 104 -5.26 5.41 2.92
C ALA A 104 -5.38 4.01 3.54
N PHE A 105 -5.95 3.07 2.77
CA PHE A 105 -6.09 1.67 3.18
C PHE A 105 -4.72 1.05 3.52
N TRP A 106 -3.76 1.08 2.59
CA TRP A 106 -2.44 0.49 2.81
C TRP A 106 -1.63 1.19 3.88
N THR A 107 -1.77 2.52 4.01
CA THR A 107 -1.15 3.26 5.10
C THR A 107 -1.64 2.72 6.45
N ASN A 108 -2.96 2.58 6.62
CA ASN A 108 -3.53 2.08 7.86
C ASN A 108 -3.14 0.62 8.13
N GLN A 109 -3.23 -0.25 7.11
CA GLN A 109 -2.86 -1.66 7.24
C GLN A 109 -1.38 -1.83 7.64
N ASN A 110 -0.47 -1.10 6.98
CA ASN A 110 0.96 -1.20 7.29
C ASN A 110 1.29 -0.68 8.69
N ILE A 111 0.63 0.39 9.13
CA ILE A 111 0.81 0.91 10.50
C ILE A 111 0.35 -0.13 11.52
N THR A 112 -0.85 -0.68 11.35
CA THR A 112 -1.41 -1.68 12.27
C THR A 112 -0.56 -2.95 12.30
N PHE A 113 -0.24 -3.49 11.13
CA PHE A 113 0.59 -4.70 11.02
C PHE A 113 1.95 -4.54 11.69
N ASN A 114 2.64 -3.42 11.46
CA ASN A 114 3.96 -3.21 12.07
C ASN A 114 3.86 -3.14 13.60
N LYS A 115 2.86 -2.45 14.14
CA LYS A 115 2.62 -2.39 15.59
C LYS A 115 2.39 -3.78 16.19
N GLU A 116 1.50 -4.57 15.58
CA GLU A 116 1.17 -5.91 16.06
C GLU A 116 2.36 -6.87 15.93
N LYS A 117 3.09 -6.78 14.82
CA LYS A 117 4.33 -7.52 14.59
C LYS A 117 5.37 -7.21 15.67
N ASP A 118 5.57 -5.93 16.00
CA ASP A 118 6.55 -5.52 17.01
C ASP A 118 6.14 -6.04 18.39
N ALA A 119 4.86 -5.92 18.76
CA ALA A 119 4.34 -6.46 20.01
C ALA A 119 4.52 -7.99 20.11
N PHE A 120 4.23 -8.72 19.03
CA PHE A 120 4.43 -10.16 18.96
C PHE A 120 5.91 -10.55 19.08
N VAL A 121 6.80 -9.84 18.38
CA VAL A 121 8.24 -10.11 18.48
C VAL A 121 8.73 -9.92 19.91
N LEU A 122 8.30 -8.85 20.59
CA LEU A 122 8.63 -8.58 21.98
C LEU A 122 8.10 -9.67 22.93
N SER A 123 6.85 -10.13 22.74
CA SER A 123 6.31 -11.22 23.56
C SER A 123 7.08 -12.52 23.37
N GLN A 124 7.39 -12.88 22.12
CA GLN A 124 8.16 -14.09 21.80
C GLN A 124 9.59 -14.02 22.35
N LEU A 125 10.21 -12.85 22.39
CA LEU A 125 11.53 -12.66 23.01
C LEU A 125 11.46 -12.86 24.53
N LYS A 126 10.47 -12.23 25.19
CA LYS A 126 10.25 -12.35 26.63
C LYS A 126 9.97 -13.79 27.06
N GLU A 127 9.14 -14.52 26.33
CA GLU A 127 8.86 -15.94 26.61
C GLU A 127 10.11 -16.82 26.52
N LYS A 128 11.04 -16.48 25.62
CA LYS A 128 12.32 -17.16 25.48
C LYS A 128 13.37 -16.71 26.51
N GLY A 129 13.01 -15.80 27.42
CA GLY A 129 13.92 -15.23 28.41
C GLY A 129 14.99 -14.33 27.80
N LEU A 130 14.79 -13.84 26.57
CA LEU A 130 15.71 -12.95 25.87
C LEU A 130 15.17 -11.52 25.96
N THR A 131 16.05 -10.57 26.29
CA THR A 131 15.73 -9.15 26.25
C THR A 131 16.07 -8.55 24.90
N GLU A 132 15.51 -7.37 24.62
CA GLU A 132 15.96 -6.55 23.51
C GLU A 132 17.46 -6.26 23.65
N ARG A 133 18.14 -6.04 22.51
CA ARG A 133 19.58 -5.83 22.48
C ARG A 133 19.92 -4.50 23.14
N ASP A 134 20.70 -4.52 24.21
CA ASP A 134 21.21 -3.30 24.84
C ASP A 134 22.11 -2.51 23.87
N GLU A 135 22.20 -1.19 24.06
CA GLU A 135 22.99 -0.27 23.21
C GLU A 135 24.49 -0.64 23.10
N LYS A 136 24.98 -1.54 23.97
CA LYS A 136 26.36 -2.02 23.97
C LYS A 136 26.62 -3.23 23.07
N GLY A 137 25.58 -3.79 22.46
CA GLY A 137 25.70 -4.82 21.42
C GLY A 137 25.71 -6.25 21.93
#